data_AF-A0A850YMW5-F1
#
_entry.id   AF-A0A850YMW5-F1
#
_cell.length_a   1.000
_cell.length_b   1.000
_cell.length_c   1.000
_cell.angle_alpha   90.00
_cell.angle_beta   90.00
_cell.angle_gamma   90.00
#
_symmetry.space_group_name_H-M   'P 1'
#
loop_
_entity.id
_entity.type
_entity.pdbx_description
1 polymer ?
#
loop_
_entity_poly.entity_id
_entity_poly.type
_entity_poly.pdbx_seq_one_letter_code
_entity_poly.pdbx_strand_id
1 'polypeptide(L)'
;DVQYTDIDYMDRNLDFTLSPRFAGLPALVNKIKSEGMRFIIILDPGISGNETNYPAFDRGVTDDVFVQWPNSKDILYSKVWSFLPNVTINESLPHEEQVENYVSHCAFPDFFRNSTVEWWKREILEVHDNPDPSKSLKFDGLWTDMNEPAAFMNGAMGGCRNNLLNNPPYMPHLGYRSTGLIHKTPCMEGQHYLPDGTPARHFDVHSLYGWSQARPSLEALHGATKERGIVITRSTYPSSGKWVGHWLGDNTAAWDQLHKSIIGTWQEKFLGSLNRGSSKSYPTWLCFSFTSLLLAVQHSFSNNTLLFQRQDPAAWDTKFHQMSRDVLNIRYTLLPYLYTLLYDAHAQGSTVIRPVLHEFVQDRNTWDIDEQFLWGPALLISPVMKLGDRSVMAYFPNARWYDYHTDTDTGFRGRFQNLSAPLEYINLHIRGGYILPWQRPANTTAFSRKNPMGLTVALDDDLLAEGHLYWDDGVRIGT
;
A
#
# COMPACT_ATOMS: atom_id res chain seq x y z
N ASP A 1 -14.16 -5.86 -2.63
CA ASP A 1 -13.31 -6.47 -3.68
C ASP A 1 -12.19 -7.35 -3.17
N VAL A 2 -11.26 -6.85 -2.36
CA VAL A 2 -9.97 -7.53 -2.11
C VAL A 2 -9.87 -8.02 -0.67
N GLN A 3 -9.44 -9.27 -0.47
CA GLN A 3 -9.03 -9.82 0.82
C GLN A 3 -7.51 -10.07 0.81
N TYR A 4 -6.88 -9.93 1.98
CA TYR A 4 -5.44 -10.08 2.17
C TYR A 4 -5.13 -11.17 3.20
N THR A 5 -3.87 -11.57 3.22
CA THR A 5 -3.24 -12.26 4.35
C THR A 5 -1.86 -11.64 4.57
N ASP A 6 -1.45 -11.52 5.83
CA ASP A 6 -0.10 -11.13 6.21
C ASP A 6 0.78 -12.39 6.27
N ILE A 7 2.02 -12.30 6.76
CA ILE A 7 3.00 -13.40 6.81
C ILE A 7 2.53 -14.64 7.58
N ASP A 8 1.40 -14.57 8.29
CA ASP A 8 0.82 -15.67 9.05
C ASP A 8 0.41 -16.88 8.20
N TYR A 9 0.14 -16.68 6.90
CA TYR A 9 -0.10 -17.80 5.98
C TYR A 9 1.16 -18.63 5.69
N MET A 10 2.34 -18.06 5.88
CA MET A 10 3.62 -18.70 5.60
C MET A 10 4.00 -19.64 6.75
N ASP A 11 4.67 -20.74 6.43
CA ASP A 11 5.23 -21.61 7.47
C ASP A 11 6.42 -20.91 8.14
N ARG A 12 6.28 -20.56 9.43
CA ARG A 12 7.30 -19.80 10.21
C ARG A 12 7.78 -18.51 9.54
N ASN A 13 6.90 -17.84 8.78
CA ASN A 13 7.22 -16.63 8.01
C ASN A 13 8.31 -16.89 6.94
N LEU A 14 8.34 -18.08 6.35
CA LEU A 14 9.20 -18.42 5.22
C LEU A 14 8.45 -18.08 3.91
N ASP A 15 9.01 -17.17 3.13
CA ASP A 15 8.47 -16.78 1.83
C ASP A 15 8.20 -18.01 0.94
N PHE A 16 7.14 -17.96 0.13
CA PHE A 16 6.72 -19.05 -0.77
C PHE A 16 6.29 -20.37 -0.11
N THR A 17 6.07 -20.39 1.21
CA THR A 17 5.54 -21.57 1.92
C THR A 17 4.09 -21.38 2.35
N LEU A 18 3.43 -22.48 2.69
CA LEU A 18 2.07 -22.48 3.26
C LEU A 18 2.08 -23.18 4.61
N SER A 19 1.72 -22.45 5.66
CA SER A 19 1.61 -22.96 7.02
C SER A 19 0.57 -24.08 7.09
N PRO A 20 0.81 -25.15 7.88
CA PRO A 20 -0.21 -26.16 8.15
C PRO A 20 -1.50 -25.58 8.75
N ARG A 21 -1.42 -24.47 9.49
CA ARG A 21 -2.59 -23.75 10.03
C ARG A 21 -3.45 -23.12 8.93
N PHE A 22 -2.87 -22.89 7.77
CA PHE A 22 -3.48 -22.27 6.59
C PHE A 22 -3.67 -23.27 5.43
N ALA A 23 -3.66 -24.58 5.69
CA ALA A 23 -3.85 -25.60 4.66
C ALA A 23 -5.19 -25.43 3.87
N GLY A 24 -6.21 -24.82 4.47
CA GLY A 24 -7.49 -24.50 3.81
C GLY A 24 -7.50 -23.19 3.02
N LEU A 25 -6.44 -22.39 3.07
CA LEU A 25 -6.39 -21.07 2.43
C LEU A 25 -6.58 -21.13 0.90
N PRO A 26 -5.95 -22.06 0.15
CA PRO A 26 -6.22 -22.23 -1.28
C PRO A 26 -7.71 -22.41 -1.61
N ALA A 27 -8.43 -23.22 -0.81
CA ALA A 27 -9.86 -23.45 -0.99
C ALA A 27 -10.68 -22.18 -0.71
N LEU A 28 -10.32 -21.42 0.33
CA LEU A 28 -10.95 -20.13 0.64
C LEU A 28 -10.74 -19.13 -0.51
N VAL A 29 -9.52 -19.00 -1.02
CA VAL A 29 -9.19 -18.09 -2.12
C VAL A 29 -10.01 -18.44 -3.36
N ASN A 30 -10.05 -19.72 -3.75
CA ASN A 30 -10.86 -20.16 -4.89
C ASN A 30 -12.35 -19.85 -4.69
N LYS A 31 -12.88 -20.05 -3.48
CA LYS A 31 -14.27 -19.75 -3.16
C LYS A 31 -14.58 -18.25 -3.30
N ILE A 32 -13.83 -17.38 -2.64
CA ILE A 32 -14.13 -15.93 -2.66
C ILE A 32 -13.94 -15.35 -4.08
N LYS A 33 -12.99 -15.88 -4.85
CA LYS A 33 -12.81 -15.49 -6.27
C LYS A 33 -14.00 -15.90 -7.13
N SER A 34 -14.59 -17.08 -6.89
CA SER A 34 -15.84 -17.49 -7.55
C SER A 34 -17.02 -16.58 -7.22
N GLU A 35 -16.97 -15.90 -6.07
CA GLU A 35 -17.94 -14.89 -5.61
C GLU A 35 -17.58 -13.47 -6.10
N GLY A 36 -16.59 -13.32 -6.97
CA GLY A 36 -16.20 -12.05 -7.57
C GLY A 36 -15.31 -11.17 -6.70
N MET A 37 -14.66 -11.75 -5.69
CA MET A 37 -13.58 -11.10 -4.93
C MET A 37 -12.20 -11.35 -5.57
N ARG A 38 -11.19 -10.67 -5.05
CA ARG A 38 -9.78 -10.79 -5.42
C ARG A 38 -8.95 -11.03 -4.17
N PHE A 39 -7.75 -11.59 -4.32
CA PHE A 39 -6.87 -11.92 -3.20
C PHE A 39 -5.46 -11.39 -3.41
N ILE A 40 -4.86 -10.77 -2.39
CA ILE A 40 -3.47 -10.29 -2.43
C ILE A 40 -2.68 -10.94 -1.30
N ILE A 41 -1.45 -11.36 -1.60
CA ILE A 41 -0.50 -11.90 -0.62
C ILE A 41 0.67 -10.97 -0.39
N ILE A 42 1.20 -10.97 0.83
CA ILE A 42 2.46 -10.33 1.16
C ILE A 42 3.66 -11.22 0.77
N LEU A 43 4.78 -10.61 0.41
CA LEU A 43 6.08 -11.25 0.23
C LEU A 43 7.19 -10.32 0.76
N ASP A 44 8.16 -10.91 1.46
CA ASP A 44 9.30 -10.20 2.03
C ASP A 44 10.60 -10.58 1.31
N PRO A 45 11.56 -9.66 1.11
CA PRO A 45 12.79 -9.98 0.41
C PRO A 45 13.73 -10.89 1.21
N GLY A 46 13.58 -11.01 2.53
CA GLY A 46 14.49 -11.79 3.37
C GLY A 46 14.22 -13.30 3.26
N ILE A 47 15.16 -14.07 2.70
CA ILE A 47 15.04 -15.52 2.53
C ILE A 47 15.87 -16.25 3.60
N SER A 48 15.22 -17.07 4.43
CA SER A 48 15.92 -17.87 5.46
C SER A 48 16.95 -18.84 4.85
N GLY A 49 18.17 -18.78 5.38
CA GLY A 49 19.28 -19.66 5.02
C GLY A 49 19.58 -20.75 6.05
N ASN A 50 18.74 -20.92 7.07
CA ASN A 50 18.92 -21.97 8.09
C ASN A 50 18.08 -23.23 7.84
N GLU A 51 17.31 -23.27 6.75
CA GLU A 51 16.38 -24.35 6.46
C GLU A 51 17.04 -25.52 5.74
N THR A 52 16.46 -26.71 5.92
CA THR A 52 16.81 -27.90 5.13
C THR A 52 15.72 -28.13 4.09
N ASN A 53 16.10 -28.28 2.81
CA ASN A 53 15.19 -28.46 1.67
C ASN A 53 14.20 -27.29 1.50
N TYR A 54 14.73 -26.09 1.30
CA TYR A 54 13.92 -24.89 1.06
C TYR A 54 14.20 -24.38 -0.36
N PRO A 55 13.37 -24.75 -1.35
CA PRO A 55 13.67 -24.51 -2.77
C PRO A 55 13.97 -23.06 -3.11
N ALA A 56 13.30 -22.10 -2.46
CA ALA A 56 13.55 -20.68 -2.69
C ALA A 56 14.99 -20.30 -2.33
N PHE A 57 15.49 -20.74 -1.18
CA PHE A 57 16.87 -20.52 -0.77
C PHE A 57 17.86 -21.34 -1.61
N ASP A 58 17.65 -22.65 -1.73
CA ASP A 58 18.56 -23.57 -2.41
C ASP A 58 18.78 -23.18 -3.88
N ARG A 59 17.70 -22.79 -4.58
CA ARG A 59 17.76 -22.29 -5.95
C ARG A 59 18.35 -20.89 -6.01
N GLY A 60 18.10 -20.03 -5.02
CA GLY A 60 18.72 -18.70 -4.94
C GLY A 60 20.24 -18.77 -4.79
N VAL A 61 20.75 -19.73 -4.00
CA VAL A 61 22.19 -20.00 -3.91
C VAL A 61 22.74 -20.50 -5.25
N THR A 62 22.03 -21.44 -5.88
CA THR A 62 22.42 -22.03 -7.18
C THR A 62 22.48 -20.98 -8.29
N ASP A 63 21.51 -20.07 -8.33
CA ASP A 63 21.37 -19.02 -9.34
C ASP A 63 22.19 -17.75 -9.00
N ASP A 64 22.97 -17.76 -7.91
CA ASP A 64 23.80 -16.65 -7.42
C ASP A 64 23.01 -15.33 -7.34
N VAL A 65 21.91 -15.33 -6.59
CA VAL A 65 20.98 -14.18 -6.51
C VAL A 65 21.18 -13.31 -5.28
N PHE A 66 21.85 -13.81 -4.23
CA PHE A 66 21.93 -13.12 -2.95
C PHE A 66 23.08 -12.09 -2.90
N VAL A 67 22.88 -11.04 -2.10
CA VAL A 67 23.91 -10.06 -1.76
C VAL A 67 25.04 -10.75 -0.99
N GLN A 68 26.28 -10.48 -1.41
CA GLN A 68 27.49 -11.12 -0.90
C GLN A 68 28.43 -10.12 -0.23
N TRP A 69 29.39 -10.62 0.54
CA TRP A 69 30.52 -9.81 1.00
C TRP A 69 31.43 -9.41 -0.19
N PRO A 70 32.04 -8.22 -0.18
CA PRO A 70 33.01 -7.83 -1.20
C PRO A 70 34.16 -8.83 -1.31
N ASN A 71 34.56 -9.13 -2.55
CA ASN A 71 35.64 -10.07 -2.87
C ASN A 71 35.46 -11.48 -2.29
N SER A 72 34.23 -11.88 -1.98
CA SER A 72 33.87 -13.23 -1.52
C SER A 72 32.59 -13.72 -2.23
N LYS A 73 32.36 -15.02 -2.17
CA LYS A 73 31.06 -15.65 -2.52
C LYS A 73 30.18 -15.88 -1.28
N ASP A 74 30.67 -15.52 -0.09
CA ASP A 74 29.92 -15.64 1.14
C ASP A 74 28.73 -14.68 1.15
N ILE A 75 27.55 -15.23 1.42
CA ILE A 75 26.30 -14.46 1.55
C ILE A 75 26.38 -13.54 2.77
N LEU A 76 25.89 -12.32 2.60
CA LEU A 76 25.73 -11.36 3.67
C LEU A 76 24.38 -11.60 4.35
N TYR A 77 24.40 -12.27 5.50
CA TYR A 77 23.19 -12.57 6.27
C TYR A 77 22.84 -11.46 7.26
N SER A 78 21.54 -11.19 7.39
CA SER A 78 20.96 -10.39 8.49
C SER A 78 19.78 -11.15 9.12
N LYS A 79 18.84 -10.47 9.77
CA LYS A 79 17.67 -11.09 10.42
C LYS A 79 16.38 -10.32 10.12
N VAL A 80 15.30 -11.02 9.80
CA VAL A 80 13.94 -10.46 9.58
C VAL A 80 12.88 -11.39 10.19
N TRP A 81 11.77 -11.69 9.50
CA TRP A 81 10.61 -12.35 10.12
C TRP A 81 10.73 -13.86 10.30
N SER A 82 11.53 -14.54 9.48
CA SER A 82 11.56 -16.01 9.44
C SER A 82 12.17 -16.61 10.72
N PHE A 83 11.47 -17.56 11.34
CA PHE A 83 11.95 -18.23 12.56
C PHE A 83 12.77 -19.49 12.24
N LEU A 84 13.75 -19.79 13.09
CA LEU A 84 14.58 -20.99 13.04
C LEU A 84 13.73 -22.28 13.06
N PRO A 85 14.23 -23.39 12.48
CA PRO A 85 13.55 -24.68 12.59
C PRO A 85 13.71 -25.25 14.00
N ASN A 86 12.71 -26.02 14.45
CA ASN A 86 12.71 -26.73 15.72
C ASN A 86 12.89 -25.85 16.98
N VAL A 87 12.50 -24.57 16.92
CA VAL A 87 12.43 -23.68 18.10
C VAL A 87 10.99 -23.47 18.54
N THR A 88 10.77 -23.37 19.85
CA THR A 88 9.49 -22.94 20.41
C THR A 88 9.61 -21.46 20.78
N ILE A 89 8.81 -20.62 20.13
CA ILE A 89 8.85 -19.17 20.32
C ILE A 89 8.19 -18.84 21.67
N ASN A 90 8.94 -18.18 22.54
CA ASN A 90 8.37 -17.56 23.74
C ASN A 90 7.96 -16.12 23.42
N GLU A 91 6.68 -15.94 23.07
CA GLU A 91 6.10 -14.63 22.72
C GLU A 91 6.14 -13.61 23.86
N SER A 92 6.38 -14.04 25.11
CA SER A 92 6.52 -13.13 26.26
C SER A 92 7.90 -12.46 26.35
N LEU A 93 8.90 -12.92 25.59
CA LEU A 93 10.22 -12.30 25.60
C LEU A 93 10.20 -10.93 24.89
N PRO A 94 11.08 -9.99 25.27
CA PRO A 94 11.30 -8.78 24.50
C PRO A 94 11.63 -9.10 23.03
N HIS A 95 11.17 -8.25 22.10
CA HIS A 95 11.37 -8.49 20.67
C HIS A 95 12.86 -8.67 20.30
N GLU A 96 13.76 -7.89 20.88
CA GLU A 96 15.21 -8.03 20.65
C GLU A 96 15.74 -9.42 21.05
N GLU A 97 15.27 -9.97 22.19
CA GLU A 97 15.61 -11.32 22.63
C GLU A 97 14.99 -12.39 21.72
N GLN A 98 13.78 -12.16 21.19
CA GLN A 98 13.19 -13.06 20.20
C GLN A 98 14.00 -13.07 18.90
N VAL A 99 14.45 -11.91 18.44
CA VAL A 99 15.30 -11.77 17.25
C VAL A 99 16.64 -12.48 17.46
N GLU A 100 17.25 -12.34 18.64
CA GLU A 100 18.50 -13.02 18.95
C GLU A 100 18.34 -14.54 18.96
N ASN A 101 17.33 -15.04 19.67
CA ASN A 101 17.21 -16.46 19.99
C ASN A 101 16.45 -17.30 18.95
N TYR A 102 15.48 -16.72 18.25
CA TYR A 102 14.51 -17.48 17.46
C TYR A 102 14.52 -17.13 15.97
N VAL A 103 15.01 -15.96 15.58
CA VAL A 103 14.99 -15.51 14.18
C VAL A 103 16.17 -16.09 13.40
N SER A 104 15.86 -16.61 12.22
CA SER A 104 16.80 -17.19 11.27
C SER A 104 17.68 -16.14 10.57
N HIS A 105 18.83 -16.59 10.10
CA HIS A 105 19.68 -15.82 9.20
C HIS A 105 19.00 -15.68 7.85
N CYS A 106 18.76 -14.45 7.44
CA CYS A 106 18.09 -14.11 6.18
C CYS A 106 19.10 -13.58 5.17
N ALA A 107 19.09 -14.14 3.97
CA ALA A 107 19.79 -13.64 2.79
C ALA A 107 18.88 -12.69 2.01
N PHE A 108 19.45 -11.63 1.44
CA PHE A 108 18.70 -10.63 0.67
C PHE A 108 19.03 -10.79 -0.82
N PRO A 109 18.05 -11.01 -1.70
CA PRO A 109 18.25 -11.05 -3.14
C PRO A 109 18.71 -9.70 -3.69
N ASP A 110 19.57 -9.74 -4.69
CA ASP A 110 20.05 -8.58 -5.44
C ASP A 110 19.19 -8.40 -6.70
N PHE A 111 18.08 -7.66 -6.58
CA PHE A 111 17.09 -7.51 -7.66
C PHE A 111 17.58 -6.72 -8.88
N PHE A 112 18.81 -6.19 -8.85
CA PHE A 112 19.44 -5.65 -10.04
C PHE A 112 19.91 -6.72 -11.04
N ARG A 113 20.13 -7.96 -10.58
CA ARG A 113 20.62 -9.04 -11.43
C ARG A 113 19.49 -9.66 -12.24
N ASN A 114 19.77 -9.94 -13.51
CA ASN A 114 18.84 -10.70 -14.35
C ASN A 114 18.56 -12.12 -13.81
N SER A 115 19.55 -12.76 -13.15
CA SER A 115 19.34 -14.06 -12.50
C SER A 115 18.31 -13.98 -11.37
N THR A 116 18.35 -12.92 -10.57
CA THR A 116 17.38 -12.68 -9.49
C THR A 116 15.98 -12.45 -10.04
N VAL A 117 15.84 -11.76 -11.18
CA VAL A 117 14.53 -11.55 -11.83
C VAL A 117 13.90 -12.89 -12.21
N GLU A 118 14.66 -13.79 -12.83
CA GLU A 118 14.16 -15.11 -13.24
C GLU A 118 13.87 -16.01 -12.03
N TRP A 119 14.75 -15.99 -11.02
CA TRP A 119 14.52 -16.71 -9.76
C TRP A 119 13.23 -16.24 -9.07
N TRP A 120 13.08 -14.93 -8.87
CA TRP A 120 11.91 -14.34 -8.20
C TRP A 120 10.61 -14.67 -8.92
N LYS A 121 10.63 -14.57 -10.25
CA LYS A 121 9.52 -14.95 -11.11
C LYS A 121 9.17 -16.43 -10.94
N ARG A 122 10.15 -17.33 -10.96
CA ARG A 122 9.92 -18.77 -10.80
C ARG A 122 9.26 -19.07 -9.44
N GLU A 123 9.78 -18.52 -8.35
CA GLU A 123 9.22 -18.78 -7.02
C GLU A 123 7.77 -18.26 -6.89
N ILE A 124 7.47 -17.07 -7.41
CA ILE A 124 6.10 -16.52 -7.43
C ILE A 124 5.15 -17.38 -8.27
N LEU A 125 5.60 -17.84 -9.44
CA LEU A 125 4.80 -18.71 -10.30
C LEU A 125 4.49 -20.04 -9.61
N GLU A 126 5.42 -20.62 -8.85
CA GLU A 126 5.21 -21.86 -8.12
C GLU A 126 4.34 -21.70 -6.86
N VAL A 127 4.20 -20.50 -6.30
CA VAL A 127 3.13 -20.23 -5.31
C VAL A 127 1.77 -20.24 -5.97
N HIS A 128 1.65 -19.60 -7.14
CA HIS A 128 0.40 -19.53 -7.87
C HIS A 128 -0.04 -20.90 -8.42
N ASP A 129 0.88 -21.60 -9.07
CA ASP A 129 0.72 -22.90 -9.74
C ASP A 129 1.66 -23.93 -9.12
N ASN A 130 1.38 -24.30 -7.86
CA ASN A 130 2.21 -25.20 -7.09
C ASN A 130 2.25 -26.62 -7.66
N PRO A 131 3.40 -27.31 -7.65
CA PRO A 131 3.50 -28.71 -8.05
C PRO A 131 2.54 -29.64 -7.30
N ASP A 132 2.17 -29.30 -6.06
CA ASP A 132 1.02 -29.84 -5.35
C ASP A 132 -0.18 -28.91 -5.55
N PRO A 133 -1.17 -29.27 -6.41
CA PRO A 133 -2.31 -28.41 -6.71
C PRO A 133 -3.13 -28.02 -5.47
N SER A 134 -3.09 -28.83 -4.40
CA SER A 134 -3.81 -28.52 -3.15
C SER A 134 -3.24 -27.30 -2.43
N LYS A 135 -1.99 -26.91 -2.74
CA LYS A 135 -1.27 -25.76 -2.18
C LYS A 135 -1.20 -24.55 -3.10
N SER A 136 -1.73 -24.67 -4.33
CA SER A 136 -1.75 -23.56 -5.30
C SER A 136 -2.57 -22.38 -4.79
N LEU A 137 -1.95 -21.22 -4.63
CA LEU A 137 -2.61 -20.02 -4.12
C LEU A 137 -2.88 -19.03 -5.25
N LYS A 138 -4.12 -18.99 -5.74
CA LYS A 138 -4.54 -18.16 -6.88
C LYS A 138 -4.70 -16.68 -6.52
N PHE A 139 -3.62 -16.00 -6.13
CA PHE A 139 -3.62 -14.55 -5.88
C PHE A 139 -3.86 -13.73 -7.16
N ASP A 140 -4.26 -12.48 -7.01
CA ASP A 140 -4.55 -11.50 -8.06
C ASP A 140 -3.62 -10.27 -8.01
N GLY A 141 -2.86 -10.13 -6.92
CA GLY A 141 -1.90 -9.07 -6.71
C GLY A 141 -0.87 -9.45 -5.65
N LEU A 142 0.19 -8.66 -5.56
CA LEU A 142 1.28 -8.85 -4.61
C LEU A 142 1.43 -7.61 -3.72
N TRP A 143 1.85 -7.84 -2.49
CA TRP A 143 2.26 -6.83 -1.55
C TRP A 143 3.71 -7.11 -1.18
N THR A 144 4.66 -6.35 -1.72
CA THR A 144 6.08 -6.48 -1.41
C THR A 144 6.43 -5.55 -0.25
N ASP A 145 6.69 -6.11 0.92
CA ASP A 145 6.99 -5.36 2.14
C ASP A 145 8.45 -5.60 2.58
N MET A 146 8.87 -4.89 3.63
CA MET A 146 10.17 -5.06 4.27
C MET A 146 11.36 -4.79 3.34
N ASN A 147 11.13 -4.02 2.28
CA ASN A 147 12.05 -3.89 1.13
C ASN A 147 12.80 -2.55 1.05
N GLU A 148 13.08 -1.91 2.19
CA GLU A 148 14.04 -0.81 2.25
C GLU A 148 15.47 -1.16 1.78
N PRO A 149 16.10 -2.31 2.09
CA PRO A 149 15.63 -3.52 2.80
C PRO A 149 15.71 -3.42 4.33
N ALA A 150 14.63 -3.78 5.01
CA ALA A 150 14.57 -3.78 6.46
C ALA A 150 15.25 -5.01 7.06
N ALA A 151 15.93 -4.79 8.18
CA ALA A 151 16.48 -5.84 9.02
C ALA A 151 16.24 -5.53 10.51
N PHE A 152 16.08 -6.56 11.33
CA PHE A 152 15.93 -6.43 12.78
C PHE A 152 17.25 -6.27 13.52
N MET A 153 18.36 -6.57 12.85
CA MET A 153 19.70 -6.26 13.36
C MET A 153 20.33 -5.13 12.56
N ASN A 154 21.24 -4.39 13.20
CA ASN A 154 22.00 -3.34 12.54
C ASN A 154 23.17 -3.98 11.78
N GLY A 155 23.10 -4.01 10.45
CA GLY A 155 24.11 -4.62 9.59
C GLY A 155 23.90 -6.11 9.38
N ALA A 156 24.96 -6.90 9.58
CA ALA A 156 25.02 -8.31 9.24
C ALA A 156 25.42 -9.19 10.43
N MET A 157 25.16 -10.49 10.32
CA MET A 157 25.69 -11.52 11.22
C MET A 157 27.23 -11.42 11.27
N GLY A 158 27.78 -11.31 12.49
CA GLY A 158 29.22 -11.11 12.71
C GLY A 158 29.71 -9.67 12.60
N GLY A 159 28.80 -8.70 12.38
CA GLY A 159 29.12 -7.27 12.29
C GLY A 159 29.62 -6.83 10.92
N CYS A 160 29.73 -5.52 10.73
CA CYS A 160 30.24 -4.93 9.49
C CYS A 160 31.75 -4.66 9.56
N ARG A 161 32.41 -4.77 8.41
CA ARG A 161 33.87 -4.75 8.23
C ARG A 161 34.40 -3.38 7.78
N ASN A 162 33.58 -2.56 7.11
CA ASN A 162 34.02 -1.28 6.55
C ASN A 162 33.46 -0.07 7.32
N ASN A 163 34.24 0.50 8.24
CA ASN A 163 33.77 1.63 9.04
C ASN A 163 33.50 2.91 8.21
N LEU A 164 34.23 3.16 7.12
CA LEU A 164 34.03 4.37 6.31
C LEU A 164 32.70 4.35 5.55
N LEU A 165 32.21 3.17 5.15
CA LEU A 165 30.90 3.04 4.50
C LEU A 165 29.76 3.06 5.53
N ASN A 166 29.94 2.37 6.65
CA ASN A 166 28.88 2.27 7.67
C ASN A 166 28.75 3.54 8.53
N ASN A 167 29.86 4.26 8.73
CA ASN A 167 29.96 5.52 9.46
C ASN A 167 30.72 6.57 8.61
N PRO A 168 30.11 7.08 7.53
CA PRO A 168 30.76 8.04 6.64
C PRO A 168 31.22 9.32 7.38
N PRO A 169 32.26 10.01 6.86
CA PRO A 169 32.75 11.26 7.46
C PRO A 169 31.67 12.31 7.66
N TYR A 170 30.69 12.34 6.76
CA TYR A 170 29.46 13.07 6.93
C TYR A 170 28.30 12.07 7.09
N MET A 171 27.76 11.99 8.30
CA MET A 171 26.51 11.28 8.56
C MET A 171 25.34 12.23 8.34
N PRO A 172 24.42 11.95 7.39
CA PRO A 172 23.22 12.76 7.21
C PRO A 172 22.36 12.82 8.48
N HIS A 173 21.43 13.77 8.53
CA HIS A 173 20.50 13.92 9.66
C HIS A 173 19.38 12.86 9.63
N LEU A 174 19.76 11.60 9.84
CA LEU A 174 18.86 10.45 9.96
C LEU A 174 18.39 10.27 11.41
N GLY A 175 17.22 9.64 11.61
CA GLY A 175 16.60 9.49 12.94
C GLY A 175 17.50 8.80 13.99
N TYR A 176 18.30 7.82 13.58
CA TYR A 176 19.22 7.08 14.45
C TYR A 176 20.68 7.30 14.08
N ARG A 177 21.06 8.58 13.92
CA ARG A 177 22.37 9.03 13.43
C ARG A 177 23.58 8.38 14.11
N SER A 178 23.50 8.12 15.42
CA SER A 178 24.61 7.53 16.20
C SER A 178 24.90 6.07 15.87
N THR A 179 23.95 5.35 15.26
CA THR A 179 24.08 3.93 14.91
C THR A 179 24.77 3.71 13.57
N GLY A 180 24.90 4.76 12.76
CA GLY A 180 25.42 4.67 11.40
C GLY A 180 24.33 4.39 10.36
N LEU A 181 24.75 4.24 9.10
CA LEU A 181 23.83 3.92 8.01
C LEU A 181 23.23 2.51 8.12
N ILE A 182 23.88 1.62 8.90
CA ILE A 182 23.47 0.22 9.10
C ILE A 182 22.25 0.05 9.99
N HIS A 183 21.65 1.14 10.48
CA HIS A 183 20.51 1.05 11.37
C HIS A 183 19.33 0.35 10.67
N LYS A 184 18.90 -0.80 11.22
CA LYS A 184 17.80 -1.63 10.68
C LYS A 184 17.93 -2.00 9.20
N THR A 185 19.14 -2.21 8.71
CA THR A 185 19.40 -2.62 7.32
C THR A 185 20.75 -3.36 7.22
N PRO A 186 21.00 -4.15 6.15
CA PRO A 186 22.29 -4.82 5.93
C PRO A 186 23.50 -3.87 5.84
N CYS A 187 24.72 -4.42 5.95
CA CYS A 187 25.94 -3.61 5.92
C CYS A 187 26.13 -2.87 4.60
N MET A 188 26.66 -1.64 4.65
CA MET A 188 26.82 -0.76 3.49
C MET A 188 27.84 -1.27 2.46
N GLU A 189 28.75 -2.14 2.87
CA GLU A 189 29.68 -2.83 1.98
C GLU A 189 29.07 -4.01 1.23
N GLY A 190 27.79 -4.37 1.42
CA GLY A 190 27.15 -5.45 0.66
C GLY A 190 27.35 -5.29 -0.85
N GLN A 191 27.77 -6.34 -1.54
CA GLN A 191 28.09 -6.31 -2.96
C GLN A 191 26.85 -6.64 -3.81
N HIS A 192 26.44 -5.66 -4.61
CA HIS A 192 25.42 -5.77 -5.65
C HIS A 192 26.06 -5.76 -7.04
N TYR A 193 25.30 -6.17 -8.06
CA TYR A 193 25.69 -6.08 -9.47
C TYR A 193 24.55 -5.49 -10.28
N LEU A 194 24.83 -4.39 -10.99
CA LEU A 194 23.90 -3.75 -11.90
C LEU A 194 23.57 -4.67 -13.09
N PRO A 195 22.49 -4.39 -13.85
CA PRO A 195 22.08 -5.24 -14.97
C PRO A 195 23.15 -5.46 -16.06
N ASP A 196 24.12 -4.53 -16.18
CA ASP A 196 25.26 -4.64 -17.11
C ASP A 196 26.47 -5.41 -16.54
N GLY A 197 26.35 -5.92 -15.30
CA GLY A 197 27.40 -6.63 -14.57
C GLY A 197 28.34 -5.73 -13.77
N THR A 198 28.14 -4.41 -13.77
CA THR A 198 28.98 -3.49 -12.99
C THR A 198 28.78 -3.72 -11.49
N PRO A 199 29.84 -3.94 -10.70
CA PRO A 199 29.72 -4.06 -9.26
C PRO A 199 29.30 -2.73 -8.63
N ALA A 200 28.30 -2.77 -7.75
CA ALA A 200 27.84 -1.64 -6.95
C ALA A 200 27.82 -2.01 -5.47
N ARG A 201 28.07 -1.04 -4.59
CA ARG A 201 28.01 -1.26 -3.13
C ARG A 201 26.62 -0.92 -2.63
N HIS A 202 26.16 -1.61 -1.59
CA HIS A 202 24.90 -1.31 -0.93
C HIS A 202 24.84 0.17 -0.49
N PHE A 203 25.96 0.75 -0.07
CA PHE A 203 26.10 2.18 0.20
C PHE A 203 25.55 3.09 -0.92
N ASP A 204 25.78 2.72 -2.18
CA ASP A 204 25.41 3.52 -3.34
C ASP A 204 23.97 3.22 -3.81
N VAL A 205 23.46 2.02 -3.54
CA VAL A 205 22.18 1.52 -4.09
C VAL A 205 21.12 1.16 -3.04
N HIS A 206 21.37 1.42 -1.75
CA HIS A 206 20.45 1.10 -0.65
C HIS A 206 19.04 1.63 -0.91
N SER A 207 18.91 2.94 -1.16
CA SER A 207 17.61 3.58 -1.46
C SER A 207 17.00 3.19 -2.82
N LEU A 208 17.66 2.32 -3.58
CA LEU A 208 17.16 1.75 -4.84
C LEU A 208 16.70 0.29 -4.68
N TYR A 209 16.80 -0.31 -3.49
CA TYR A 209 16.52 -1.74 -3.29
C TYR A 209 15.05 -2.09 -3.60
N GLY A 210 14.07 -1.48 -2.93
CA GLY A 210 12.65 -1.72 -3.21
C GLY A 210 12.26 -1.31 -4.64
N TRP A 211 12.89 -0.26 -5.18
CA TRP A 211 12.74 0.12 -6.60
C TRP A 211 13.21 -0.98 -7.54
N SER A 212 14.35 -1.62 -7.26
CA SER A 212 14.90 -2.70 -8.10
C SER A 212 14.02 -3.95 -8.07
N GLN A 213 13.29 -4.20 -6.97
CA GLN A 213 12.30 -5.28 -6.84
C GLN A 213 10.96 -4.98 -7.53
N ALA A 214 10.59 -3.71 -7.65
CA ALA A 214 9.26 -3.28 -8.10
C ALA A 214 8.84 -3.84 -9.46
N ARG A 215 9.69 -3.67 -10.48
CA ARG A 215 9.43 -4.15 -11.84
C ARG A 215 9.41 -5.68 -11.94
N PRO A 216 10.42 -6.42 -11.42
CA PRO A 216 10.40 -7.88 -11.39
C PRO A 216 9.13 -8.46 -10.75
N SER A 217 8.64 -7.89 -9.66
CA SER A 217 7.40 -8.33 -9.00
C SER A 217 6.17 -8.16 -9.89
N LEU A 218 6.05 -7.05 -10.62
CA LEU A 218 4.94 -6.86 -11.57
C LEU A 218 5.04 -7.84 -12.74
N GLU A 219 6.24 -8.05 -13.29
CA GLU A 219 6.44 -9.01 -14.38
C GLU A 219 6.16 -10.46 -13.95
N ALA A 220 6.49 -10.81 -12.70
CA ALA A 220 6.16 -12.10 -12.10
C ALA A 220 4.64 -12.26 -11.90
N LEU A 221 3.97 -11.22 -11.39
CA LEU A 221 2.51 -11.21 -11.24
C LEU A 221 1.81 -11.40 -12.59
N HIS A 222 2.20 -10.65 -13.63
CA HIS A 222 1.69 -10.83 -14.99
C HIS A 222 1.97 -12.25 -15.50
N GLY A 223 3.15 -12.80 -15.18
CA GLY A 223 3.54 -14.16 -15.52
C GLY A 223 2.61 -15.22 -14.91
N ALA A 224 2.23 -15.04 -13.65
CA ALA A 224 1.38 -15.96 -12.89
C ALA A 224 -0.11 -15.84 -13.26
N THR A 225 -0.66 -14.63 -13.27
CA THR A 225 -2.11 -14.41 -13.40
C THR A 225 -2.57 -14.25 -14.84
N LYS A 226 -1.68 -13.82 -15.74
CA LYS A 226 -2.00 -13.35 -17.11
C LYS A 226 -2.97 -12.15 -17.12
N GLU A 227 -3.13 -11.47 -16.00
CA GLU A 227 -3.92 -10.25 -15.82
C GLU A 227 -3.00 -9.10 -15.40
N ARG A 228 -3.50 -7.87 -15.50
CA ARG A 228 -2.79 -6.65 -15.09
C ARG A 228 -2.39 -6.69 -13.61
N GLY A 229 -3.31 -7.15 -12.76
CA GLY A 229 -3.11 -7.21 -11.31
C GLY A 229 -2.69 -5.88 -10.69
N ILE A 230 -2.15 -5.94 -9.48
CA ILE A 230 -1.51 -4.81 -8.80
C ILE A 230 -0.38 -5.32 -7.92
N VAL A 231 0.70 -4.53 -7.83
CA VAL A 231 1.76 -4.73 -6.85
C VAL A 231 1.80 -3.50 -5.94
N ILE A 232 1.87 -3.72 -4.64
CA ILE A 232 1.92 -2.68 -3.60
C ILE A 232 3.28 -2.78 -2.91
N THR A 233 4.07 -1.71 -2.86
CA THR A 233 5.42 -1.70 -2.28
C THR A 233 5.59 -0.72 -1.12
N ARG A 234 6.48 -1.04 -0.17
CA ARG A 234 6.84 -0.09 0.90
C ARG A 234 7.87 0.91 0.42
N SER A 235 9.07 0.44 0.08
CA SER A 235 10.16 1.32 -0.35
C SER A 235 9.95 1.78 -1.80
N THR A 236 10.12 3.08 -2.02
CA THR A 236 9.96 3.74 -3.32
C THR A 236 11.15 4.65 -3.64
N TYR A 237 11.37 4.87 -4.93
CA TYR A 237 12.30 5.85 -5.48
C TYR A 237 11.63 6.54 -6.68
N PRO A 238 12.04 7.73 -7.14
CA PRO A 238 11.54 8.30 -8.37
C PRO A 238 11.48 7.26 -9.51
N SER A 239 10.31 7.15 -10.15
CA SER A 239 9.88 6.14 -11.13
C SER A 239 9.28 4.82 -10.61
N SER A 240 9.35 4.49 -9.31
CA SER A 240 8.71 3.27 -8.77
C SER A 240 7.22 3.17 -9.15
N GLY A 241 6.48 4.28 -9.05
CA GLY A 241 5.05 4.37 -9.38
C GLY A 241 4.68 4.00 -10.82
N LYS A 242 5.66 3.76 -11.70
CA LYS A 242 5.44 3.19 -13.05
C LYS A 242 4.96 1.74 -13.00
N TRP A 243 5.34 0.99 -11.96
CA TRP A 243 5.08 -0.45 -11.87
C TRP A 243 4.24 -0.83 -10.65
N VAL A 244 4.29 -0.04 -9.57
CA VAL A 244 3.73 -0.42 -8.28
C VAL A 244 2.94 0.73 -7.66
N GLY A 245 1.91 0.39 -6.90
CA GLY A 245 1.30 1.30 -5.92
C GLY A 245 2.11 1.31 -4.61
N HIS A 246 1.74 2.21 -3.70
CA HIS A 246 2.43 2.38 -2.42
C HIS A 246 1.41 2.57 -1.28
N TRP A 247 1.81 2.15 -0.07
CA TRP A 247 1.18 2.55 1.18
C TRP A 247 2.21 3.30 2.08
N LEU A 248 1.86 4.42 2.72
CA LEU A 248 2.59 5.28 3.68
C LEU A 248 3.14 4.55 4.93
N GLY A 249 3.15 3.22 4.94
CA GLY A 249 3.78 2.44 5.99
C GLY A 249 2.97 2.34 7.28
N ASP A 250 3.72 2.08 8.34
CA ASP A 250 3.23 1.77 9.68
C ASP A 250 2.94 3.04 10.46
N ASN A 251 1.74 3.59 10.27
CA ASN A 251 1.29 4.73 11.07
C ASN A 251 0.76 4.26 12.45
N THR A 252 -0.02 5.13 13.09
CA THR A 252 -0.61 4.86 14.40
C THR A 252 -2.11 5.18 14.37
N ALA A 253 -2.93 4.46 15.14
CA ALA A 253 -4.34 4.81 15.32
C ALA A 253 -4.49 6.07 16.19
N ALA A 254 -4.25 7.24 15.58
CA ALA A 254 -4.35 8.56 16.20
C ALA A 254 -4.91 9.60 15.23
N TRP A 255 -5.54 10.64 15.76
CA TRP A 255 -6.23 11.67 14.95
C TRP A 255 -5.29 12.47 14.05
N ASP A 256 -4.07 12.75 14.49
CA ASP A 256 -3.06 13.46 13.68
C ASP A 256 -2.66 12.65 12.43
N GLN A 257 -2.87 11.34 12.45
CA GLN A 257 -2.52 10.45 11.34
C GLN A 257 -3.53 10.56 10.18
N LEU A 258 -4.76 11.01 10.44
CA LEU A 258 -5.74 11.35 9.39
C LEU A 258 -5.22 12.51 8.54
N HIS A 259 -4.80 13.60 9.18
CA HIS A 259 -4.26 14.78 8.50
C HIS A 259 -2.98 14.44 7.72
N LYS A 260 -2.05 13.72 8.35
CA LYS A 260 -0.81 13.24 7.70
C LYS A 260 -1.09 12.34 6.49
N SER A 261 -2.18 11.58 6.50
CA SER A 261 -2.53 10.72 5.36
C SER A 261 -2.92 11.54 4.11
N ILE A 262 -3.59 12.69 4.27
CA ILE A 262 -3.85 13.60 3.14
C ILE A 262 -2.53 14.11 2.58
N ILE A 263 -1.65 14.62 3.46
CA ILE A 263 -0.36 15.18 3.08
C ILE A 263 0.50 14.13 2.35
N GLY A 264 0.62 12.93 2.91
CA GLY A 264 1.40 11.84 2.30
C GLY A 264 0.87 11.44 0.92
N THR A 265 -0.46 11.44 0.75
CA THR A 265 -1.10 11.15 -0.54
C THR A 265 -0.76 12.19 -1.61
N TRP A 266 -0.60 13.46 -1.24
CA TRP A 266 -0.19 14.51 -2.17
C TRP A 266 1.28 14.42 -2.56
N GLN A 267 2.14 14.06 -1.61
CA GLN A 267 3.59 13.98 -1.82
C GLN A 267 3.97 12.77 -2.67
N GLU A 268 3.44 11.59 -2.34
CA GLU A 268 3.82 10.33 -2.99
C GLU A 268 2.84 9.91 -4.09
N LYS A 269 1.76 10.67 -4.31
CA LYS A 269 0.63 10.38 -5.23
C LYS A 269 -0.05 9.01 -5.04
N PHE A 270 0.34 8.28 -4.00
CA PHE A 270 -0.14 6.97 -3.56
C PHE A 270 -0.27 6.96 -2.03
N LEU A 271 -1.00 5.99 -1.49
CA LEU A 271 -1.69 6.12 -0.20
C LEU A 271 -1.00 5.45 0.95
N GLY A 272 -1.69 5.24 2.08
CA GLY A 272 -1.19 4.72 3.34
C GLY A 272 -2.10 3.73 4.03
N SER A 273 -1.49 2.85 4.83
CA SER A 273 -2.20 1.88 5.68
C SER A 273 -2.45 2.49 7.05
N LEU A 274 -3.47 2.00 7.79
CA LEU A 274 -3.56 2.24 9.23
C LEU A 274 -2.97 1.04 9.98
N ASN A 275 -1.77 1.18 10.52
CA ASN A 275 -1.23 0.31 11.55
C ASN A 275 -1.44 0.97 12.92
N ARG A 276 -1.63 0.18 13.98
CA ARG A 276 -1.95 0.71 15.31
C ARG A 276 -0.70 0.84 16.15
N GLY A 277 -0.40 2.08 16.56
CA GLY A 277 0.50 2.37 17.68
C GLY A 277 -0.25 2.43 19.03
N SER A 278 0.12 1.52 19.93
CA SER A 278 -0.09 1.52 21.39
C SER A 278 -1.48 1.18 21.99
N SER A 279 -1.38 0.70 23.23
CA SER A 279 -2.21 -0.19 24.05
C SER A 279 -3.53 0.33 24.65
N LYS A 280 -4.18 1.38 24.13
CA LYS A 280 -5.43 1.90 24.74
C LYS A 280 -6.66 1.64 23.87
N SER A 281 -7.70 1.01 24.42
CA SER A 281 -8.98 0.82 23.72
C SER A 281 -9.48 2.15 23.16
N TYR A 282 -9.81 2.17 21.87
CA TYR A 282 -10.22 3.40 21.19
C TYR A 282 -11.74 3.43 20.98
N PRO A 283 -12.34 4.63 21.01
CA PRO A 283 -13.76 4.81 20.74
C PRO A 283 -14.05 4.62 19.24
N THR A 284 -15.20 4.00 18.93
CA THR A 284 -15.81 3.73 17.59
C THR A 284 -15.65 4.85 16.55
N TRP A 285 -15.45 6.07 17.02
CA TRP A 285 -15.42 7.35 16.31
C TRP A 285 -14.16 7.55 15.45
N LEU A 286 -12.99 7.15 15.96
CA LEU A 286 -11.74 7.25 15.21
C LEU A 286 -11.74 6.27 14.04
N CYS A 287 -12.19 5.03 14.27
CA CYS A 287 -12.32 4.03 13.21
C CYS A 287 -13.32 4.48 12.13
N PHE A 288 -14.42 5.13 12.48
CA PHE A 288 -15.36 5.59 11.46
C PHE A 288 -14.84 6.78 10.65
N SER A 289 -14.24 7.77 11.31
CA SER A 289 -13.67 8.94 10.63
C SER A 289 -12.54 8.49 9.70
N PHE A 290 -11.77 7.48 10.13
CA PHE A 290 -10.75 6.86 9.29
C PHE A 290 -11.34 6.02 8.16
N THR A 291 -12.38 5.20 8.38
CA THR A 291 -13.08 4.50 7.29
C THR A 291 -13.62 5.49 6.27
N SER A 292 -14.19 6.61 6.70
CA SER A 292 -14.71 7.65 5.80
C SER A 292 -13.60 8.34 5.01
N LEU A 293 -12.47 8.63 5.64
CA LEU A 293 -11.29 9.18 4.96
C LEU A 293 -10.66 8.14 4.02
N LEU A 294 -10.51 6.88 4.45
CA LEU A 294 -10.01 5.77 3.63
C LEU A 294 -10.82 5.57 2.35
N LEU A 295 -12.13 5.84 2.41
CA LEU A 295 -13.00 5.67 1.25
C LEU A 295 -12.89 6.83 0.25
N ALA A 296 -12.28 7.93 0.67
CA ALA A 296 -11.93 9.06 -0.16
C ALA A 296 -10.50 8.96 -0.74
N VAL A 297 -9.88 7.77 -0.72
CA VAL A 297 -8.50 7.60 -1.22
C VAL A 297 -8.36 6.54 -2.33
N GLN A 298 -7.39 6.66 -3.25
CA GLN A 298 -7.18 5.74 -4.40
C GLN A 298 -7.03 4.26 -3.98
N HIS A 299 -6.16 3.95 -3.00
CA HIS A 299 -5.99 2.62 -2.41
C HIS A 299 -6.57 2.59 -0.99
N SER A 300 -7.71 1.94 -0.80
CA SER A 300 -8.40 1.82 0.48
C SER A 300 -8.18 0.43 1.07
N PHE A 301 -7.33 0.32 2.09
CA PHE A 301 -7.04 -0.94 2.77
C PHE A 301 -7.09 -0.74 4.30
N SER A 302 -7.72 -1.69 5.01
CA SER A 302 -7.73 -1.73 6.48
C SER A 302 -6.78 -2.84 6.92
N ASN A 303 -5.63 -2.43 7.45
CA ASN A 303 -4.65 -3.34 8.04
C ASN A 303 -4.69 -3.28 9.57
N ASN A 304 -4.04 -4.20 10.27
CA ASN A 304 -3.85 -4.09 11.70
C ASN A 304 -2.61 -4.87 12.16
N THR A 305 -1.97 -4.41 13.23
CA THR A 305 -0.80 -5.08 13.80
C THR A 305 -1.21 -6.26 14.69
N LEU A 306 -0.35 -7.28 14.76
CA LEU A 306 -0.49 -8.45 15.63
C LEU A 306 -0.80 -8.05 17.09
N LEU A 307 -1.55 -8.91 17.80
CA LEU A 307 -1.95 -8.78 19.22
C LEU A 307 -2.99 -7.69 19.54
N PHE A 308 -3.38 -6.85 18.58
CA PHE A 308 -4.44 -5.88 18.79
C PHE A 308 -5.83 -6.45 18.46
N GLN A 309 -6.87 -5.89 19.09
CA GLN A 309 -8.26 -6.22 18.79
C GLN A 309 -8.57 -5.96 17.31
N ARG A 310 -9.40 -6.82 16.71
CA ARG A 310 -9.87 -6.66 15.33
C ARG A 310 -10.61 -5.33 15.17
N GLN A 311 -10.40 -4.69 14.02
CA GLN A 311 -10.99 -3.40 13.69
C GLN A 311 -11.71 -3.38 12.34
N ASP A 312 -11.89 -4.54 11.71
CA ASP A 312 -12.69 -4.66 10.49
C ASP A 312 -14.13 -4.17 10.73
N PRO A 313 -14.85 -3.68 9.70
CA PRO A 313 -16.17 -3.11 9.90
C PRO A 313 -17.15 -4.04 10.62
N ALA A 314 -17.04 -5.36 10.44
CA ALA A 314 -17.92 -6.34 11.08
C ALA A 314 -17.58 -6.61 12.56
N ALA A 315 -16.43 -6.16 13.06
CA ALA A 315 -16.04 -6.28 14.46
C ALA A 315 -16.76 -5.29 15.40
N TRP A 316 -17.49 -4.31 14.85
CA TRP A 316 -18.18 -3.26 15.58
C TRP A 316 -19.69 -3.50 15.72
N ASP A 317 -20.43 -2.52 16.23
CA ASP A 317 -21.88 -2.59 16.38
C ASP A 317 -22.64 -2.33 15.06
N THR A 318 -23.95 -2.59 15.08
CA THR A 318 -24.83 -2.40 13.92
C THR A 318 -24.82 -0.98 13.37
N LYS A 319 -24.62 0.03 14.22
CA LYS A 319 -24.55 1.43 13.78
C LYS A 319 -23.31 1.64 12.92
N PHE A 320 -22.16 1.13 13.35
CA PHE A 320 -20.92 1.19 12.57
C PHE A 320 -21.04 0.44 11.23
N HIS A 321 -21.73 -0.71 11.22
CA HIS A 321 -21.96 -1.49 10.00
C HIS A 321 -22.74 -0.68 8.96
N GLN A 322 -23.83 -0.04 9.37
CA GLN A 322 -24.67 0.78 8.51
C GLN A 322 -23.88 1.96 7.95
N MET A 323 -23.21 2.71 8.82
CA MET A 323 -22.42 3.86 8.40
C MET A 323 -21.32 3.46 7.43
N SER A 324 -20.58 2.36 7.70
CA SER A 324 -19.53 1.84 6.81
C SER A 324 -20.08 1.45 5.44
N ARG A 325 -21.25 0.79 5.41
CA ARG A 325 -21.92 0.40 4.17
C ARG A 325 -22.32 1.62 3.34
N ASP A 326 -22.85 2.65 3.96
CA ASP A 326 -23.37 3.83 3.26
C ASP A 326 -22.22 4.59 2.59
N VAL A 327 -21.10 4.82 3.30
CA VAL A 327 -19.92 5.48 2.70
C VAL A 327 -19.20 4.60 1.66
N LEU A 328 -19.17 3.27 1.85
CA LEU A 328 -18.67 2.34 0.83
C LEU A 328 -19.51 2.39 -0.44
N ASN A 329 -20.83 2.46 -0.31
CA ASN A 329 -21.73 2.57 -1.47
C ASN A 329 -21.51 3.87 -2.23
N ILE A 330 -21.24 4.99 -1.56
CA ILE A 330 -20.87 6.25 -2.23
C ILE A 330 -19.59 6.05 -3.05
N ARG A 331 -18.55 5.47 -2.45
CA ARG A 331 -17.31 5.18 -3.17
C ARG A 331 -17.55 4.28 -4.38
N TYR A 332 -18.29 3.17 -4.22
CA TYR A 332 -18.61 2.26 -5.32
C TYR A 332 -19.44 2.92 -6.42
N THR A 333 -20.26 3.91 -6.05
CA THR A 333 -21.01 4.72 -6.99
C THR A 333 -20.08 5.52 -7.90
N LEU A 334 -19.03 6.09 -7.32
CA LEU A 334 -18.06 6.97 -7.97
C LEU A 334 -16.87 6.23 -8.63
N LEU A 335 -16.86 4.89 -8.63
CA LEU A 335 -15.77 4.12 -9.24
C LEU A 335 -15.53 4.43 -10.73
N PRO A 336 -16.54 4.66 -11.59
CA PRO A 336 -16.28 5.03 -12.98
C PRO A 336 -15.50 6.35 -13.11
N TYR A 337 -15.84 7.34 -12.29
CA TYR A 337 -15.10 8.61 -12.23
C TYR A 337 -13.68 8.38 -11.71
N LEU A 338 -13.53 7.70 -10.57
CA LEU A 338 -12.21 7.40 -9.98
C LEU A 338 -11.31 6.61 -10.95
N TYR A 339 -11.87 5.64 -11.66
CA TYR A 339 -11.14 4.82 -12.63
C TYR A 339 -10.71 5.63 -13.86
N THR A 340 -11.54 6.58 -14.29
CA THR A 340 -11.17 7.53 -15.35
C THR A 340 -10.02 8.43 -14.90
N LEU A 341 -10.02 8.89 -13.65
CA LEU A 341 -8.90 9.67 -13.11
C LEU A 341 -7.60 8.84 -13.07
N LEU A 342 -7.67 7.55 -12.71
CA LEU A 342 -6.52 6.65 -12.75
C LEU A 342 -5.99 6.47 -14.18
N TYR A 343 -6.88 6.36 -15.16
CA TYR A 343 -6.51 6.34 -16.57
C TYR A 343 -5.81 7.64 -17.00
N ASP A 344 -6.38 8.81 -16.68
CA ASP A 344 -5.78 10.10 -17.03
C ASP A 344 -4.42 10.32 -16.34
N ALA A 345 -4.27 9.83 -15.10
CA ALA A 345 -2.98 9.84 -14.40
C ALA A 345 -1.94 8.96 -15.12
N HIS A 346 -2.32 7.77 -15.57
CA HIS A 346 -1.45 6.87 -16.33
C HIS A 346 -1.07 7.45 -17.71
N ALA A 347 -2.07 7.93 -18.47
CA ALA A 347 -1.90 8.35 -19.85
C ALA A 347 -1.31 9.76 -20.00
N GLN A 348 -1.59 10.66 -19.06
CA GLN A 348 -1.26 12.10 -19.18
C GLN A 348 -0.38 12.63 -18.04
N GLY A 349 -0.12 11.83 -17.00
CA GLY A 349 0.64 12.29 -15.81
C GLY A 349 -0.16 13.20 -14.87
N SER A 350 -1.50 13.22 -15.01
CA SER A 350 -2.41 13.96 -14.15
C SER A 350 -2.40 13.45 -12.70
N THR A 351 -3.03 14.18 -11.78
CA THR A 351 -3.20 13.74 -10.38
C THR A 351 -4.62 13.25 -10.10
N VAL A 352 -4.76 12.17 -9.34
CA VAL A 352 -6.08 11.64 -8.94
C VAL A 352 -6.55 12.30 -7.64
N ILE A 353 -5.77 12.17 -6.56
CA ILE A 353 -5.99 12.98 -5.35
C ILE A 353 -5.22 14.28 -5.54
N ARG A 354 -5.93 15.40 -5.45
CA ARG A 354 -5.42 16.70 -5.89
C ARG A 354 -5.58 17.73 -4.77
N PRO A 355 -4.50 18.45 -4.40
CA PRO A 355 -4.62 19.61 -3.52
C PRO A 355 -5.54 20.67 -4.15
N VAL A 356 -6.32 21.38 -3.33
CA VAL A 356 -7.25 22.41 -3.82
C VAL A 356 -6.51 23.49 -4.64
N LEU A 357 -5.28 23.84 -4.24
CA LEU A 357 -4.46 24.83 -4.93
C LEU A 357 -4.13 24.47 -6.38
N HIS A 358 -4.13 23.19 -6.77
CA HIS A 358 -3.83 22.80 -8.16
C HIS A 358 -4.92 23.27 -9.13
N GLU A 359 -6.16 23.36 -8.67
CA GLU A 359 -7.30 23.84 -9.47
C GLU A 359 -7.55 25.34 -9.33
N PHE A 360 -7.08 25.94 -8.23
CA PHE A 360 -7.43 27.31 -7.83
C PHE A 360 -6.19 28.13 -7.43
N VAL A 361 -5.08 27.99 -8.16
CA VAL A 361 -3.78 28.59 -7.83
C VAL A 361 -3.81 30.11 -7.67
N GLN A 362 -4.73 30.81 -8.34
CA GLN A 362 -4.89 32.27 -8.23
C GLN A 362 -5.47 32.70 -6.88
N ASP A 363 -6.17 31.80 -6.19
CA ASP A 363 -6.72 32.03 -4.87
C ASP A 363 -5.71 31.61 -3.80
N ARG A 364 -5.01 32.60 -3.24
CA ARG A 364 -3.96 32.37 -2.23
C ARG A 364 -4.45 31.69 -0.97
N ASN A 365 -5.75 31.74 -0.67
CA ASN A 365 -6.30 31.02 0.49
C ASN A 365 -6.14 29.51 0.33
N THR A 366 -6.06 29.01 -0.90
CA THR A 366 -5.96 27.56 -1.18
C THR A 366 -4.56 27.00 -0.97
N TRP A 367 -3.53 27.86 -0.87
CA TRP A 367 -2.12 27.43 -0.81
C TRP A 367 -1.78 26.73 0.51
N ASP A 368 -2.44 27.13 1.59
CA ASP A 368 -2.21 26.62 2.94
C ASP A 368 -3.30 25.63 3.40
N ILE A 369 -4.19 25.19 2.50
CA ILE A 369 -5.26 24.26 2.83
C ILE A 369 -4.74 22.82 2.71
N ASP A 370 -4.70 22.11 3.84
CA ASP A 370 -4.24 20.73 3.94
C ASP A 370 -5.21 19.76 4.66
N GLU A 371 -6.39 20.23 5.06
CA GLU A 371 -7.44 19.43 5.72
C GLU A 371 -8.62 19.05 4.79
N GLN A 372 -8.59 19.44 3.50
CA GLN A 372 -9.55 19.06 2.46
C GLN A 372 -8.84 18.87 1.12
N PHE A 373 -9.43 18.07 0.22
CA PHE A 373 -8.80 17.73 -1.06
C PHE A 373 -9.83 17.42 -2.14
N LEU A 374 -9.35 17.30 -3.39
CA LEU A 374 -10.16 16.98 -4.55
C LEU A 374 -9.88 15.55 -5.05
N TRP A 375 -10.91 14.89 -5.59
CA TRP A 375 -10.75 13.86 -6.61
C TRP A 375 -10.81 14.49 -7.99
N GLY A 376 -9.68 14.42 -8.70
CA GLY A 376 -9.49 15.09 -9.97
C GLY A 376 -9.78 16.59 -9.81
N PRO A 377 -10.46 17.20 -10.80
CA PRO A 377 -10.82 18.61 -10.72
C PRO A 377 -12.20 18.88 -10.08
N ALA A 378 -13.03 17.85 -9.88
CA ALA A 378 -14.48 18.03 -9.80
C ALA A 378 -15.15 17.66 -8.47
N LEU A 379 -14.54 16.83 -7.62
CA LEU A 379 -15.19 16.39 -6.36
C LEU A 379 -14.37 16.84 -5.16
N LEU A 380 -14.88 17.80 -4.40
CA LEU A 380 -14.30 18.30 -3.16
C LEU A 380 -14.75 17.48 -1.96
N ILE A 381 -13.78 17.01 -1.18
CA ILE A 381 -13.98 16.18 0.00
C ILE A 381 -13.49 16.95 1.23
N SER A 382 -14.40 17.17 2.19
CA SER A 382 -14.15 17.95 3.41
C SER A 382 -14.38 17.08 4.65
N PRO A 383 -13.40 16.26 5.06
CA PRO A 383 -13.54 15.27 6.12
C PRO A 383 -13.49 15.88 7.54
N VAL A 384 -14.02 15.15 8.52
CA VAL A 384 -13.84 15.47 9.96
C VAL A 384 -12.49 14.92 10.43
N MET A 385 -11.65 15.79 10.99
CA MET A 385 -10.26 15.44 11.35
C MET A 385 -9.95 15.46 12.85
N LYS A 386 -10.93 15.76 13.71
CA LYS A 386 -10.71 15.89 15.16
C LYS A 386 -11.73 15.10 15.97
N LEU A 387 -11.28 14.61 17.12
CA LEU A 387 -12.13 13.82 18.02
C LEU A 387 -13.29 14.66 18.54
N GLY A 388 -14.51 14.15 18.35
CA GLY A 388 -15.70 14.74 18.93
C GLY A 388 -16.36 15.82 18.08
N ASP A 389 -15.70 16.28 17.00
CA ASP A 389 -16.28 17.27 16.09
C ASP A 389 -17.52 16.72 15.35
N ARG A 390 -18.51 17.59 15.16
CA ARG A 390 -19.75 17.34 14.40
C ARG A 390 -19.99 18.38 13.32
N SER A 391 -18.97 19.17 13.04
CA SER A 391 -18.97 20.21 12.03
C SER A 391 -17.56 20.35 11.50
N VAL A 392 -17.45 20.73 10.22
CA VAL A 392 -16.16 20.95 9.56
C VAL A 392 -16.17 22.37 9.05
N MET A 393 -15.12 23.12 9.37
CA MET A 393 -14.83 24.32 8.61
C MET A 393 -14.25 23.83 7.27
N ALA A 394 -14.92 24.11 6.14
CA ALA A 394 -14.39 23.91 4.79
C ALA A 394 -14.31 25.22 3.99
N TYR A 395 -13.25 25.41 3.21
CA TYR A 395 -13.14 26.49 2.24
C TYR A 395 -13.77 26.09 0.90
N PHE A 396 -14.56 26.98 0.35
CA PHE A 396 -15.16 26.83 -0.98
C PHE A 396 -14.52 27.85 -1.92
N PRO A 397 -13.62 27.43 -2.83
CA PRO A 397 -13.06 28.31 -3.84
C PRO A 397 -14.13 28.96 -4.72
N ASN A 398 -13.79 30.00 -5.47
CA ASN A 398 -14.73 30.74 -6.31
C ASN A 398 -15.20 29.92 -7.54
N ALA A 399 -16.14 29.00 -7.33
CA ALA A 399 -16.84 28.20 -8.33
C ALA A 399 -18.24 27.83 -7.79
N ARG A 400 -19.09 27.21 -8.61
CA ARG A 400 -20.30 26.55 -8.11
C ARG A 400 -19.93 25.26 -7.40
N TRP A 401 -20.58 24.99 -6.28
CA TRP A 401 -20.40 23.78 -5.51
C TRP A 401 -21.76 23.21 -5.15
N TYR A 402 -22.05 22.04 -5.69
CA TYR A 402 -23.28 21.29 -5.43
C TYR A 402 -23.03 20.28 -4.33
N ASP A 403 -23.89 20.24 -3.31
CA ASP A 403 -23.84 19.16 -2.32
C ASP A 403 -24.20 17.83 -3.00
N TYR A 404 -23.30 16.85 -2.89
CA TYR A 404 -23.41 15.54 -3.57
C TYR A 404 -24.66 14.75 -3.14
N HIS A 405 -25.15 14.96 -1.92
CA HIS A 405 -26.23 14.16 -1.35
C HIS A 405 -27.61 14.74 -1.65
N THR A 406 -27.69 16.05 -1.86
CA THR A 406 -28.96 16.77 -2.07
C THR A 406 -29.14 17.30 -3.50
N ASP A 407 -28.10 17.25 -4.32
CA ASP A 407 -28.05 17.82 -5.67
C ASP A 407 -28.36 19.34 -5.69
N THR A 408 -28.09 20.05 -4.58
CA THR A 408 -28.39 21.49 -4.45
C THR A 408 -27.13 22.35 -4.51
N ASP A 409 -27.22 23.50 -5.19
CA ASP A 409 -26.17 24.51 -5.16
C ASP A 409 -26.07 25.12 -3.76
N THR A 410 -24.89 25.01 -3.15
CA THR A 410 -24.64 25.52 -1.80
C THR A 410 -24.65 27.04 -1.72
N GLY A 411 -24.39 27.74 -2.83
CA GLY A 411 -24.19 29.18 -2.85
C GLY A 411 -22.92 29.66 -2.11
N PHE A 412 -22.00 28.76 -1.76
CA PHE A 412 -20.72 29.12 -1.12
C PHE A 412 -19.66 29.42 -2.18
N ARG A 413 -18.98 30.59 -2.08
CA ARG A 413 -17.93 31.01 -3.01
C ARG A 413 -16.86 31.86 -2.34
N GLY A 414 -15.60 31.53 -2.60
CA GLY A 414 -14.42 32.24 -2.11
C GLY A 414 -14.38 32.41 -0.58
N ARG A 415 -15.00 31.49 0.17
CA ARG A 415 -15.20 31.66 1.62
C ARG A 415 -15.09 30.38 2.42
N PHE A 416 -14.71 30.56 3.68
CA PHE A 416 -14.75 29.58 4.75
C PHE A 416 -16.22 29.39 5.17
N GLN A 417 -16.68 28.15 5.31
CA GLN A 417 -18.02 27.81 5.75
C GLN A 417 -17.99 26.69 6.79
N ASN A 418 -18.73 26.88 7.88
CA ASN A 418 -18.95 25.83 8.86
C ASN A 418 -20.09 24.91 8.38
N LEU A 419 -19.76 23.67 8.06
CA LEU A 419 -20.68 22.64 7.55
C LEU A 419 -21.08 21.70 8.69
N SER A 420 -22.33 21.23 8.66
CA SER A 420 -22.74 20.11 9.51
C SER A 420 -22.01 18.83 9.09
N ALA A 421 -21.50 18.07 10.05
CA ALA A 421 -20.80 16.82 9.82
C ALA A 421 -21.16 15.83 10.94
N PRO A 422 -22.43 15.38 11.04
CA PRO A 422 -22.81 14.35 11.98
C PRO A 422 -22.01 13.08 11.70
N LEU A 423 -21.97 12.16 12.68
CA LEU A 423 -21.06 11.03 12.65
C LEU A 423 -21.22 10.18 11.39
N GLU A 424 -22.45 10.01 10.89
CA GLU A 424 -22.80 9.22 9.72
C GLU A 424 -22.63 9.94 8.37
N TYR A 425 -22.08 11.15 8.33
CA TYR A 425 -22.06 11.99 7.14
C TYR A 425 -20.66 12.51 6.79
N ILE A 426 -20.28 12.38 5.52
CA ILE A 426 -19.09 13.00 4.94
C ILE A 426 -19.50 14.08 3.94
N ASN A 427 -18.90 15.27 4.08
CA ASN A 427 -19.17 16.41 3.22
C ASN A 427 -18.48 16.22 1.86
N LEU A 428 -19.28 16.13 0.81
CA LEU A 428 -18.86 15.92 -0.57
C LEU A 428 -19.55 16.95 -1.46
N HIS A 429 -18.78 17.65 -2.29
CA HIS A 429 -19.32 18.67 -3.16
C HIS A 429 -18.80 18.53 -4.60
N ILE A 430 -19.69 18.58 -5.57
CA ILE A 430 -19.36 18.54 -6.99
C ILE A 430 -19.18 19.97 -7.48
N ARG A 431 -18.03 20.25 -8.11
CA ARG A 431 -17.74 21.53 -8.76
C ARG A 431 -18.61 21.66 -10.02
N GLY A 432 -19.27 22.80 -10.19
CA GLY A 432 -19.95 23.13 -11.44
C GLY A 432 -18.97 23.23 -12.61
N GLY A 433 -19.43 22.87 -13.80
CA GLY A 433 -18.62 22.75 -15.02
C GLY A 433 -18.20 21.30 -15.30
N TYR A 434 -18.57 20.33 -14.46
CA TYR A 434 -18.11 18.95 -14.58
C TYR A 434 -19.25 17.92 -14.67
N ILE A 435 -19.02 16.88 -15.47
CA ILE A 435 -19.89 15.71 -15.59
C ILE A 435 -19.19 14.50 -14.95
N LEU A 436 -19.80 13.92 -13.92
CA LEU A 436 -19.25 12.75 -13.23
C LEU A 436 -19.99 11.48 -13.67
N PRO A 437 -19.28 10.49 -14.26
CA PRO A 437 -19.86 9.17 -14.48
C PRO A 437 -19.93 8.39 -13.16
N TRP A 438 -21.05 7.73 -12.95
CA TRP A 438 -21.29 6.88 -11.79
C TRP A 438 -21.97 5.57 -12.19
N GLN A 439 -21.94 4.58 -11.30
CA GLN A 439 -22.57 3.29 -11.53
C GLN A 439 -23.23 2.79 -10.25
N ARG A 440 -24.39 2.12 -10.34
CA ARG A 440 -25.05 1.63 -9.12
C ARG A 440 -24.14 0.65 -8.36
N PRO A 441 -23.90 0.84 -7.06
CA PRO A 441 -22.93 0.06 -6.29
C PRO A 441 -23.40 -1.39 -6.09
N ALA A 442 -22.45 -2.26 -5.73
CA ALA A 442 -22.70 -3.65 -5.36
C ALA A 442 -21.60 -4.12 -4.39
N ASN A 443 -21.71 -5.36 -3.90
CA ASN A 443 -20.77 -5.90 -2.91
C ASN A 443 -19.34 -6.08 -3.46
N THR A 444 -19.18 -6.23 -4.77
CA THR A 444 -17.88 -6.27 -5.48
C THR A 444 -17.99 -5.60 -6.84
N THR A 445 -16.86 -5.20 -7.41
CA THR A 445 -16.76 -4.67 -8.78
C THR A 445 -17.20 -5.68 -9.84
N ALA A 446 -17.03 -6.98 -9.60
CA ALA A 446 -17.53 -8.03 -10.48
C ALA A 446 -19.06 -7.97 -10.67
N PHE A 447 -19.79 -7.51 -9.66
CA PHE A 447 -21.23 -7.27 -9.73
C PHE A 447 -21.57 -5.82 -10.10
N SER A 448 -20.88 -4.83 -9.53
CA SER A 448 -21.22 -3.42 -9.78
C SER A 448 -21.05 -3.05 -11.25
N ARG A 449 -20.04 -3.60 -11.93
CA ARG A 449 -19.78 -3.37 -13.36
C ARG A 449 -20.91 -3.86 -14.29
N LYS A 450 -21.81 -4.71 -13.79
CA LYS A 450 -23.01 -5.19 -14.52
C LYS A 450 -24.23 -4.32 -14.30
N ASN A 451 -24.17 -3.39 -13.33
CA ASN A 451 -25.29 -2.52 -13.01
C ASN A 451 -25.37 -1.32 -13.97
N PRO A 452 -26.54 -0.65 -14.05
CA PRO A 452 -26.69 0.56 -14.85
C PRO A 452 -25.71 1.66 -14.46
N MET A 453 -25.20 2.36 -15.47
CA MET A 453 -24.43 3.59 -15.34
C MET A 453 -25.35 4.80 -15.34
N GLY A 454 -24.87 5.90 -14.76
CA GLY A 454 -25.49 7.21 -14.82
C GLY A 454 -24.46 8.32 -14.94
N LEU A 455 -24.96 9.53 -15.17
CA LEU A 455 -24.16 10.75 -15.22
C LEU A 455 -24.77 11.76 -14.25
N THR A 456 -23.91 12.46 -13.52
CA THR A 456 -24.29 13.67 -12.78
C THR A 456 -23.71 14.86 -13.52
N VAL A 457 -24.57 15.74 -14.04
CA VAL A 457 -24.19 16.93 -14.82
C VAL A 457 -24.30 18.15 -13.91
N ALA A 458 -23.18 18.60 -13.35
CA ALA A 458 -23.12 19.79 -12.51
C ALA A 458 -22.80 21.01 -13.39
N LEU A 459 -23.81 21.80 -13.73
CA LEU A 459 -23.63 22.98 -14.59
C LEU A 459 -22.87 24.10 -13.86
N ASP A 460 -22.03 24.85 -14.56
CA ASP A 460 -21.42 26.06 -14.03
C ASP A 460 -22.37 27.28 -14.13
N ASP A 461 -21.81 28.49 -14.05
CA ASP A 461 -22.57 29.74 -14.18
C ASP A 461 -23.00 30.03 -15.62
N ASP A 462 -22.26 29.51 -16.61
CA ASP A 462 -22.54 29.63 -18.04
C ASP A 462 -23.49 28.52 -18.54
N LEU A 463 -23.97 27.68 -17.62
CA LEU A 463 -24.80 26.50 -17.90
C LEU A 463 -24.09 25.47 -18.79
N LEU A 464 -22.77 25.36 -18.64
CA LEU A 464 -21.92 24.41 -19.33
C LEU A 464 -21.40 23.34 -18.35
N ALA A 465 -21.08 22.17 -18.89
CA ALA A 465 -20.37 21.12 -18.17
C ALA A 465 -19.65 20.20 -19.15
N GLU A 466 -18.48 19.71 -18.76
CA GLU A 466 -17.71 18.71 -19.51
C GLU A 466 -17.27 17.55 -18.62
N GLY A 467 -17.06 16.38 -19.21
CA GLY A 467 -16.55 15.23 -18.49
C GLY A 467 -16.10 14.15 -19.43
N HIS A 468 -15.35 13.22 -18.87
CA HIS A 468 -14.74 12.10 -19.57
C HIS A 468 -15.06 10.79 -18.85
N LEU A 469 -15.15 9.70 -19.60
CA LEU A 469 -15.31 8.36 -19.08
C LEU A 469 -14.36 7.42 -19.83
N TYR A 470 -13.44 6.82 -19.10
CA TYR A 470 -12.69 5.67 -19.56
C TYR A 470 -13.33 4.37 -19.03
N TRP A 471 -13.51 3.40 -19.93
CA TRP A 471 -14.05 2.10 -19.59
C TRP A 471 -13.30 1.00 -20.35
N ASP A 472 -12.75 0.04 -19.61
CA ASP A 472 -12.07 -1.14 -20.16
C ASP A 472 -12.70 -2.42 -19.60
N ASP A 473 -12.05 -3.57 -19.78
CA ASP A 473 -12.50 -4.83 -19.17
C ASP A 473 -12.11 -4.97 -17.69
N GLY A 474 -11.28 -4.06 -17.18
CA GLY A 474 -10.81 -3.96 -15.80
C GLY A 474 -9.59 -4.83 -15.45
N VAL A 475 -9.09 -5.66 -16.38
CA VAL A 475 -8.11 -6.71 -16.03
C VAL A 475 -7.04 -6.97 -17.08
N ARG A 476 -7.24 -6.63 -18.36
CA ARG A 476 -6.24 -6.91 -19.41
C ARG A 476 -4.99 -6.04 -19.27
N ILE A 477 -3.86 -6.64 -19.63
CA ILE A 477 -2.56 -5.98 -19.71
C ILE A 477 -2.51 -5.14 -21.00
N GLY A 478 -2.00 -3.91 -20.91
CA GLY A 478 -1.71 -3.06 -22.09
C GLY A 478 -2.92 -2.38 -22.73
N THR A 479 -4.02 -2.24 -21.99
CA THR A 479 -5.22 -1.49 -22.41
C THR A 479 -5.24 -0.08 -21.87
#